data_AF-A0A7V6Y5D4-F1
#
_entry.id   AF-A0A7V6Y5D4-F1
#
_cell.length_a   1.000
_cell.length_b   1.000
_cell.length_c   1.000
_cell.angle_alpha   90.00
_cell.angle_beta   90.00
_cell.angle_gamma   90.00
#
_symmetry.space_group_name_H-M   'P 1'
#
loop_
_entity.id
_entity.type
_entity.pdbx_description
1 polymer ?
#
loop_
_entity_poly.entity_id
_entity_poly.type
_entity_poly.pdbx_seq_one_letter_code
_entity_poly.pdbx_strand_id
1 'polypeptide(L)'
;MNKVVVAERELQRRNYYYREEAYRRDIQRQPKQKVVPSNHKLRYIFRLIAVAFLLFLILYRFSIITEYQYRVERLQSEIQEINMQNERLKVEIANLKSIARIEDIAKNKLNMKEPDSQQIMYLDRD
;
A
#
# COMPACT_ATOMS: atom_id res chain seq x y z
N MET A 1 -37.71 -55.54 -77.06
CA MET A 1 -37.07 -55.14 -75.77
C MET A 1 -38.02 -54.21 -75.05
N ASN A 2 -38.40 -54.51 -73.81
CA ASN A 2 -39.50 -53.85 -73.10
C ASN A 2 -39.10 -52.44 -72.63
N LYS A 3 -39.71 -51.38 -73.17
CA LYS A 3 -39.35 -49.98 -72.91
C LYS A 3 -39.54 -49.57 -71.44
N VAL A 4 -40.47 -50.22 -70.74
CA VAL A 4 -40.77 -49.97 -69.33
C VAL A 4 -39.60 -50.36 -68.43
N VAL A 5 -38.98 -51.51 -68.67
CA VAL A 5 -37.85 -52.02 -67.88
C VAL A 5 -36.60 -51.14 -68.06
N VAL A 6 -36.41 -50.58 -69.25
CA VAL A 6 -35.31 -49.64 -69.53
C VAL A 6 -35.53 -48.33 -68.78
N ALA A 7 -36.77 -47.81 -68.79
CA ALA A 7 -37.12 -46.58 -68.08
C ALA A 7 -36.94 -46.71 -66.55
N GLU A 8 -37.33 -47.83 -65.95
CA GLU A 8 -37.13 -48.07 -64.52
C GLU A 8 -35.65 -48.12 -64.13
N ARG A 9 -34.82 -48.76 -64.97
CA ARG A 9 -33.37 -48.84 -64.74
C ARG A 9 -32.70 -47.47 -64.83
N GLU A 10 -33.15 -46.61 -65.73
CA GLU A 10 -32.67 -45.22 -65.84
C GLU A 10 -33.10 -44.36 -64.66
N LEU A 11 -34.34 -44.51 -64.19
CA LEU A 11 -34.83 -43.83 -62.98
C LEU A 11 -34.06 -44.27 -61.73
N GLN A 12 -33.77 -45.56 -61.60
CA GLN A 12 -32.94 -46.07 -60.51
C GLN A 12 -31.52 -45.51 -60.55
N ARG A 13 -30.88 -45.47 -61.73
CA ARG A 13 -29.56 -44.84 -61.90
C ARG A 13 -29.60 -43.37 -61.53
N ARG A 14 -30.58 -42.64 -62.03
CA ARG A 14 -30.75 -41.21 -61.75
C ARG A 14 -30.94 -40.95 -60.25
N ASN A 15 -31.78 -41.74 -59.57
CA ASN A 15 -31.97 -41.64 -58.12
C ASN A 15 -30.72 -42.01 -57.33
N TYR A 16 -29.94 -42.99 -57.81
CA TYR A 16 -28.65 -43.35 -57.23
C TYR A 16 -27.68 -42.16 -57.30
N TYR A 17 -27.54 -41.52 -58.47
CA TYR A 17 -26.69 -40.34 -58.63
C TYR A 17 -27.15 -39.17 -57.76
N TYR A 18 -28.46 -38.89 -57.70
CA TYR A 18 -28.99 -37.83 -56.84
C TYR A 18 -28.74 -38.08 -55.35
N ARG A 19 -28.84 -39.33 -54.88
CA ARG A 19 -28.56 -39.69 -53.49
C ARG A 19 -27.08 -39.57 -53.15
N GLU A 20 -26.19 -39.97 -54.07
CA GLU A 20 -24.74 -39.86 -53.85
C GLU A 20 -24.29 -38.40 -53.76
N GLU A 21 -24.83 -37.52 -54.61
CA GLU A 21 -24.53 -36.08 -54.56
C GLU A 21 -25.07 -35.40 -53.29
N ALA A 22 -26.25 -35.80 -52.81
CA ALA A 22 -26.80 -35.32 -51.54
C ALA A 22 -25.89 -35.72 -50.37
N TYR A 23 -25.45 -36.98 -50.34
CA TYR A 23 -24.53 -37.48 -49.31
C TYR A 23 -23.18 -36.75 -49.32
N ARG A 24 -22.62 -36.48 -50.51
CA ARG A 24 -21.38 -35.68 -50.64
C ARG A 24 -21.56 -34.23 -50.18
N ARG A 25 -22.71 -33.62 -50.49
CA ARG A 25 -23.04 -32.26 -50.02
C ARG A 25 -23.17 -32.19 -48.51
N ASP A 26 -23.78 -33.19 -47.89
CA ASP A 26 -23.96 -33.22 -46.44
C ASP A 26 -22.62 -33.43 -45.72
N ILE A 27 -21.74 -34.29 -46.24
CA ILE A 27 -20.37 -34.45 -45.72
C ILE A 27 -19.56 -33.16 -45.87
N GLN A 28 -19.69 -32.43 -46.98
CA GLN A 28 -18.98 -31.16 -47.18
C GLN A 28 -19.54 -30.02 -46.32
N ARG A 29 -20.83 -30.06 -45.96
CA ARG A 29 -21.51 -29.02 -45.18
C ARG A 29 -21.42 -29.22 -43.67
N GLN A 30 -20.89 -30.35 -43.18
CA GLN A 30 -20.65 -30.48 -41.76
C GLN A 30 -19.68 -29.38 -41.29
N PRO A 31 -20.04 -28.55 -40.31
CA PRO A 31 -19.16 -27.51 -39.81
C PRO A 31 -17.94 -28.19 -39.20
N LYS A 32 -16.77 -28.02 -39.84
CA LYS A 32 -15.49 -28.45 -39.26
C LYS A 32 -15.37 -27.78 -37.88
N GLN A 33 -15.45 -28.57 -36.81
CA GLN A 33 -15.24 -28.05 -35.46
C GLN A 33 -13.87 -27.39 -35.40
N LYS A 34 -13.85 -26.08 -35.14
CA LYS A 34 -12.60 -25.33 -34.99
C LYS A 34 -11.93 -25.84 -33.72
N VAL A 35 -10.86 -26.59 -33.87
CA VAL A 35 -10.02 -27.04 -32.75
C VAL A 35 -9.32 -25.79 -32.21
N VAL A 36 -9.84 -25.21 -31.13
CA VAL A 36 -9.19 -24.07 -30.46
C VAL A 36 -7.89 -24.58 -29.87
N PRO A 37 -6.72 -24.02 -30.23
CA PRO A 37 -5.46 -24.44 -29.66
C PRO A 37 -5.50 -24.17 -28.16
N SER A 38 -5.30 -25.22 -27.38
CA SER A 38 -5.42 -25.12 -25.93
C SER A 38 -4.16 -24.47 -25.33
N ASN A 39 -4.25 -23.16 -25.08
CA ASN A 39 -3.19 -22.34 -24.48
C ASN A 39 -3.10 -22.52 -22.94
N HIS A 40 -3.39 -23.71 -22.41
CA HIS A 40 -3.38 -23.97 -20.97
C HIS A 40 -2.04 -23.59 -20.31
N LYS A 41 -0.91 -23.84 -20.98
CA LYS A 41 0.43 -23.46 -20.50
C LYS A 41 0.53 -21.95 -20.24
N LEU A 42 0.03 -21.13 -21.16
CA LEU A 42 0.03 -19.67 -21.02
C LEU A 42 -0.87 -19.23 -19.86
N ARG A 43 -2.01 -19.89 -19.66
CA ARG A 43 -2.92 -19.63 -18.54
C ARG A 43 -2.29 -19.93 -17.18
N TYR A 44 -1.47 -20.97 -17.08
CA TYR A 44 -0.71 -21.27 -15.85
C TYR A 44 0.40 -20.24 -15.60
N ILE A 45 1.11 -19.82 -16.64
CA ILE A 45 2.14 -18.78 -16.53
C ILE A 45 1.53 -17.45 -16.05
N PHE A 46 0.40 -17.03 -16.62
CA PHE A 46 -0.32 -15.83 -16.18
C PHE A 46 -0.78 -15.92 -14.72
N ARG A 47 -1.26 -17.08 -14.27
CA ARG A 47 -1.62 -17.29 -12.85
C ARG A 47 -0.41 -17.15 -11.94
N LEU A 48 0.73 -17.72 -12.33
CA LEU A 48 1.96 -17.64 -11.54
C LEU A 48 2.47 -16.19 -11.46
N ILE A 49 2.44 -15.45 -12.58
CA ILE A 49 2.77 -14.03 -12.61
C ILE A 49 1.80 -13.24 -11.70
N ALA A 50 0.50 -13.52 -11.76
CA ALA A 50 -0.48 -12.83 -10.92
C ALA A 50 -0.20 -13.04 -9.43
N VAL A 51 0.13 -14.27 -9.01
CA VAL A 51 0.52 -14.57 -7.62
C VAL A 51 1.82 -13.87 -7.24
N ALA A 52 2.83 -13.90 -8.10
CA ALA A 52 4.10 -13.20 -7.86
C ALA A 52 3.90 -11.69 -7.72
N PHE A 53 3.03 -11.10 -8.55
CA PHE A 53 2.70 -9.68 -8.48
C PHE A 53 1.98 -9.32 -7.17
N LEU A 54 1.12 -10.20 -6.69
CA LEU A 54 0.41 -10.05 -5.41
C LEU A 54 1.41 -10.04 -4.24
N LEU A 55 2.38 -10.95 -4.25
CA LEU A 55 3.46 -10.99 -3.26
C LEU A 55 4.35 -9.74 -3.33
N PHE A 56 4.70 -9.30 -4.53
CA PHE A 56 5.50 -8.09 -4.74
C PHE A 56 4.77 -6.83 -4.25
N LEU A 57 3.46 -6.74 -4.46
CA LEU A 57 2.64 -5.61 -3.99
C LEU A 57 2.67 -5.49 -2.47
N ILE A 58 2.63 -6.64 -1.76
CA ILE A 58 2.77 -6.66 -0.30
C ILE A 58 4.13 -6.11 0.11
N LEU A 59 5.22 -6.59 -0.50
CA LEU A 59 6.58 -6.11 -0.20
C LEU A 59 6.75 -4.60 -0.47
N TYR A 60 6.18 -4.11 -1.58
CA TYR A 60 6.18 -2.69 -1.91
C TYR A 60 5.47 -1.86 -0.83
N ARG A 61 4.30 -2.31 -0.36
CA ARG A 61 3.59 -1.66 0.74
C ARG A 61 4.41 -1.67 2.03
N PHE A 62 5.08 -2.77 2.35
CA PHE A 62 5.96 -2.84 3.53
C PHE A 62 7.11 -1.83 3.46
N SER A 63 7.72 -1.64 2.30
CA SER A 63 8.79 -0.63 2.11
C SER A 63 8.28 0.78 2.43
N ILE A 64 7.11 1.14 1.90
CA ILE A 64 6.46 2.43 2.15
C ILE A 64 6.14 2.61 3.64
N ILE A 65 5.53 1.59 4.27
CA ILE A 65 5.18 1.64 5.70
C ILE A 65 6.43 1.85 6.55
N THR A 66 7.52 1.18 6.20
CA THR A 66 8.79 1.30 6.92
C THR A 66 9.35 2.72 6.85
N GLU A 67 9.29 3.36 5.67
CA GLU A 67 9.69 4.77 5.54
C GLU A 67 8.84 5.69 6.43
N TYR A 68 7.52 5.51 6.43
CA TYR A 68 6.63 6.29 7.30
C TYR A 68 6.92 6.04 8.77
N GLN A 69 7.19 4.79 9.16
CA GLN A 69 7.56 4.43 10.53
C GLN A 69 8.82 5.19 10.98
N TYR A 70 9.86 5.21 10.14
CA TYR A 70 11.09 5.97 10.41
C TYR A 70 10.82 7.47 10.53
N ARG A 71 9.95 8.04 9.68
CA ARG A 71 9.58 9.45 9.77
C ARG A 71 8.87 9.77 11.09
N VAL A 72 7.94 8.90 11.50
CA VAL A 72 7.22 9.06 12.78
C VAL A 72 8.18 8.97 13.96
N GLU A 73 9.07 7.98 13.97
CA GLU A 73 10.07 7.80 15.03
C GLU A 73 11.00 9.02 15.13
N ARG A 74 11.45 9.56 13.99
CA ARG A 74 12.26 10.78 13.95
C ARG A 74 11.53 11.98 14.55
N LEU A 75 10.28 12.19 14.17
CA LEU A 75 9.46 13.28 14.70
C LEU A 75 9.21 13.13 16.21
N GLN A 76 8.99 11.90 16.68
CA GLN A 76 8.85 11.62 18.10
C GLN A 76 10.13 11.93 18.87
N SER A 77 11.30 11.55 18.33
CA SER A 77 12.60 11.89 18.93
C SER A 77 12.81 13.40 19.00
N GLU A 78 12.46 14.14 17.95
CA GLU A 78 12.58 15.61 17.92
C GLU A 78 11.67 16.27 18.97
N ILE A 79 10.42 15.80 19.10
CA ILE A 79 9.49 16.25 20.14
C ILE A 79 10.07 15.98 21.54
N GLN A 80 10.62 14.78 21.78
CA GLN A 80 11.24 14.44 23.05
C GLN A 80 12.44 15.34 23.37
N GLU A 81 13.28 15.62 22.38
CA GLU A 81 14.42 16.51 22.54
C GLU A 81 13.98 17.93 22.90
N ILE A 82 13.02 18.50 22.16
CA ILE A 82 12.48 19.83 22.43
C ILE A 82 11.85 19.89 23.82
N ASN A 83 11.10 18.86 24.22
CA ASN A 83 10.51 18.81 25.56
C ASN A 83 11.58 18.76 26.65
N MET A 84 12.64 17.98 26.46
CA MET A 84 13.77 17.93 27.39
C MET A 84 14.47 19.29 27.49
N GLN A 85 14.68 19.97 26.36
CA GLN A 85 15.26 21.32 26.35
C GLN A 85 14.36 22.31 27.10
N ASN A 86 13.05 22.27 26.87
CA ASN A 86 12.08 23.09 27.60
C ASN A 86 12.11 22.85 29.11
N GLU A 87 12.12 21.60 29.56
CA GLU A 87 12.20 21.29 30.98
C GLU A 87 13.52 21.76 31.61
N ARG A 88 14.64 21.60 30.91
CA ARG A 88 15.94 22.14 31.37
C ARG A 88 15.91 23.65 31.54
N LEU A 89 15.36 24.37 30.56
CA LEU A 89 15.23 25.83 30.62
C LEU A 89 14.32 26.26 31.78
N LYS A 90 13.22 25.55 32.04
CA LYS A 90 12.35 25.85 33.19
C LYS A 90 13.10 25.67 34.51
N VAL A 91 13.87 24.60 34.65
CA VAL A 91 14.70 24.35 35.85
C VAL A 91 15.75 25.45 36.00
N GLU A 92 16.40 25.85 34.91
CA GLU A 92 17.38 26.94 34.94
C GLU A 92 16.74 28.26 35.37
N ILE A 93 15.59 28.62 34.82
CA ILE A 93 14.82 29.80 35.23
C ILE A 93 14.49 29.74 36.73
N ALA A 94 14.02 28.59 37.23
CA ALA A 94 13.70 28.42 38.64
C ALA A 94 14.95 28.58 39.53
N ASN A 95 16.08 28.03 39.11
CA ASN A 95 17.36 28.19 39.82
C ASN A 95 17.82 29.65 39.82
N LEU A 96 17.76 30.33 38.67
CA LEU A 96 18.12 31.75 38.53
C LEU A 96 17.27 32.64 39.42
N LYS A 97 15.97 32.33 39.55
CA LYS A 97 15.01 33.05 40.41
C LYS A 97 15.05 32.59 41.87
N SER A 98 15.80 31.54 42.22
CA SER A 98 15.79 31.00 43.57
C SER A 98 16.40 32.00 44.55
N ILE A 99 15.71 32.20 45.68
CA ILE A 99 16.16 33.10 46.75
C ILE A 99 17.56 32.68 47.22
N ALA A 100 17.81 31.38 47.39
CA ALA A 100 19.12 30.86 47.79
C ALA A 100 20.26 31.31 46.86
N ARG A 101 20.06 31.26 45.54
CA ARG A 101 21.08 31.73 44.58
C ARG A 101 21.23 33.25 44.61
N ILE A 102 20.12 33.99 44.71
CA ILE A 102 20.16 35.45 44.80
C ILE A 102 20.92 35.88 46.07
N GLU A 103 20.64 35.22 47.19
CA GLU A 103 21.28 35.44 48.48
C GLU A 103 22.78 35.10 48.44
N ASP A 104 23.16 33.97 47.82
CA ASP A 104 24.56 33.60 47.60
C ASP A 104 25.31 34.69 46.81
N ILE A 105 24.73 35.18 45.72
CA ILE A 105 25.33 36.27 44.94
C ILE A 105 25.41 37.56 45.77
N ALA A 106 24.35 37.92 46.48
CA ALA A 106 24.31 39.12 47.31
C ALA A 106 25.41 39.08 48.39
N LYS A 107 25.51 37.99 49.15
CA LYS A 107 26.46 37.85 50.24
C LYS A 107 27.89 37.65 49.73
N ASN A 108 28.11 36.70 48.82
CA ASN A 108 29.45 36.23 48.46
C ASN A 108 30.10 36.98 47.29
N LYS A 109 29.30 37.58 46.38
CA LYS A 109 29.85 38.33 45.23
C LYS A 109 29.72 39.83 45.38
N LEU A 110 28.63 40.30 45.99
CA LEU A 110 28.36 41.73 46.15
C LEU A 110 28.69 42.27 47.54
N ASN A 111 29.13 41.41 48.48
CA ASN A 111 29.41 41.77 49.87
C ASN A 111 28.23 42.49 50.57
N MET A 112 26.99 42.19 50.15
CA MET A 112 25.79 42.67 50.82
C MET A 112 25.67 42.00 52.19
N LYS A 113 25.23 42.77 53.18
CA LYS A 113 25.01 42.32 54.55
C LYS A 113 23.54 42.49 54.88
N GLU A 114 23.02 41.64 55.77
CA GLU A 114 21.67 41.81 56.28
C GLU A 114 21.58 43.17 57.01
N PRO A 115 20.50 43.93 56.81
CA PRO A 115 20.31 45.19 57.49
C PRO A 115 20.15 44.97 58.99
N ASP A 116 20.69 45.88 59.79
CA ASP A 116 20.47 45.85 61.23
C ASP A 116 19.01 46.24 61.54
N SER A 117 18.52 45.79 62.69
CA SER A 117 17.17 46.02 63.19
C SER A 117 16.75 47.50 63.21
N GLN A 118 17.70 48.43 63.33
CA GLN A 118 17.48 49.88 63.29
C GLN A 118 17.31 50.46 61.87
N GLN A 119 17.63 49.69 60.83
CA GLN A 119 17.59 50.10 59.42
C GLN A 119 16.33 49.62 58.70
N ILE A 120 15.42 48.94 59.40
CA ILE A 120 14.17 48.39 58.85
C ILE A 120 13.04 49.39 59.08
N MET A 121 12.46 49.90 57.98
CA MET A 121 11.28 50.76 58.02
C MET A 121 10.08 50.01 57.43
N TYR A 122 9.01 49.88 58.22
CA TYR A 122 7.75 49.31 57.74
C TYR A 122 6.93 50.39 57.05
N LEU A 123 6.58 50.17 55.78
CA LEU A 123 5.67 51.04 55.05
C LEU A 123 4.26 50.48 55.20
N ASP A 124 3.37 51.25 55.83
CA ASP A 124 1.94 50.94 55.86
C ASP A 124 1.32 51.34 54.51
N ARG A 125 0.43 50.50 53.98
CA ARG A 125 -0.21 50.73 52.68
C ARG A 125 -1.63 51.23 52.90
N ASP A 126 -1.88 52.48 52.55
CA ASP A 126 -3.24 53.07 52.43
C ASP A 126 -4.08 52.37 51.35
#